data_AF-A0A6I1K4K7-F1
#
_entry.id   AF-A0A6I1K4K7-F1
#
_cell.length_a   1.000
_cell.length_b   1.000
_cell.length_c   1.000
_cell.angle_alpha   90.00
_cell.angle_beta   90.00
_cell.angle_gamma   90.00
#
_symmetry.space_group_name_H-M   'P 1'
#
loop_
_entity.id
_entity.type
_entity.pdbx_description
1 polymer ?
#
loop_
_entity_poly.entity_id
_entity_poly.type
_entity_poly.pdbx_seq_one_letter_code
_entity_poly.pdbx_strand_id
1 'polypeptide(L)' 'MRLLVNDLTVPVVQLGPDFLLLDAPVDLPAGDASVVMQVDQQERRWDVRLPEGSSAASRRVAIVARQ' A
#
# COMPACT_ATOMS: atom_id res chain seq x y z
N MET A 1 -5.81 0.79 -8.17
CA MET A 1 -5.69 0.57 -6.71
C MET A 1 -4.68 1.56 -6.17
N ARG A 2 -4.84 2.04 -4.93
CA ARG A 2 -3.93 3.03 -4.34
C ARG A 2 -3.64 2.67 -2.88
N LEU A 3 -2.42 2.96 -2.44
CA LEU A 3 -1.99 2.89 -1.06
C LEU A 3 -2.01 4.32 -0.50
N LEU A 4 -2.64 4.50 0.66
CA LEU A 4 -2.69 5.76 1.41
C LEU A 4 -1.80 5.61 2.64
N VAL A 5 -0.74 6.42 2.74
CA VAL A 5 0.21 6.42 3.87
C VAL A 5 0.46 7.86 4.27
N ASN A 6 0.06 8.26 5.47
CA ASN A 6 0.04 9.67 5.88
C ASN A 6 -0.68 10.52 4.81
N ASP A 7 -0.02 11.54 4.27
CA ASP A 7 -0.53 12.42 3.21
C ASP A 7 -0.17 11.95 1.78
N LEU A 8 0.43 10.77 1.63
CA LEU A 8 0.86 10.22 0.35
C LEU A 8 -0.20 9.28 -0.24
N THR A 9 -0.48 9.46 -1.53
CA THR A 9 -1.25 8.51 -2.33
C THR A 9 -0.33 7.87 -3.35
N VAL A 10 -0.11 6.56 -3.23
CA VAL A 10 0.82 5.81 -4.07
C VAL A 10 0.06 4.82 -4.96
N PRO A 11 0.26 4.84 -6.29
CA PRO A 11 -0.35 3.85 -7.18
C PRO A 11 0.15 2.44 -6.90
N VAL A 12 -0.78 1.49 -6.79
CA VAL A 12 -0.50 0.06 -6.60
C VAL A 12 -0.87 -0.71 -7.86
N VAL A 13 0.08 -1.50 -8.35
CA VAL A 13 -0.07 -2.39 -9.52
C VAL A 13 -0.63 -3.74 -9.09
N GLN A 14 -0.20 -4.26 -7.94
CA GLN A 14 -0.61 -5.58 -7.46
C GLN A 14 -0.71 -5.63 -5.93
N LEU A 15 -1.74 -6.30 -5.43
CA LEU A 15 -1.87 -6.72 -4.04
C LEU A 15 -1.57 -8.22 -3.95
N GLY A 16 -0.60 -8.58 -3.12
CA GLY A 16 -0.35 -9.95 -2.67
C GLY A 16 -0.84 -10.16 -1.24
N PRO A 17 -0.72 -11.38 -0.69
CA PRO A 17 -1.20 -11.69 0.65
C PRO A 17 -0.44 -10.94 1.76
N ASP A 18 0.84 -10.65 1.54
CA ASP A 18 1.77 -10.04 2.49
C ASP A 18 2.57 -8.87 1.88
N PHE A 19 2.23 -8.45 0.67
CA PHE A 19 2.94 -7.37 -0.02
C PHE A 19 2.07 -6.56 -0.96
N LEU A 20 2.54 -5.35 -1.28
CA LEU A 20 2.07 -4.52 -2.40
C LEU A 20 3.21 -4.38 -3.41
N LEU A 21 2.85 -4.38 -4.70
CA LEU A 21 3.74 -3.94 -5.77
C LEU A 21 3.30 -2.55 -6.22
N LEU A 22 4.16 -1.57 -5.98
CA LEU A 22 3.95 -0.18 -6.37
C LEU A 22 4.24 0.02 -7.86
N ASP A 23 3.66 1.06 -8.44
CA ASP A 23 3.92 1.43 -9.83
C ASP A 23 5.36 1.93 -10.02
N ALA A 24 5.86 2.73 -9.07
CA ALA A 24 7.26 3.17 -8.98
C ALA A 24 7.79 2.97 -7.55
N PRO A 25 9.12 2.80 -7.36
CA PRO A 25 9.73 2.84 -6.04
C PRO A 25 9.48 4.19 -5.36
N VAL A 26 9.15 4.17 -4.07
CA VAL A 26 8.88 5.37 -3.27
C VAL A 26 9.38 5.12 -1.85
N ASP A 27 9.97 6.13 -1.21
CA ASP A 27 10.28 6.07 0.22
C ASP A 27 9.00 6.27 1.03
N LEU A 28 8.65 5.29 1.85
CA LEU A 28 7.49 5.35 2.75
C LEU A 28 7.93 5.01 4.17
N PRO A 29 7.41 5.72 5.19
CA PRO A 29 7.69 5.36 6.57
C PRO A 29 7.03 4.03 6.94
N ALA A 30 7.63 3.33 7.91
CA ALA A 30 6.94 2.26 8.62
C ALA A 30 5.76 2.84 9.39
N GLY A 31 4.64 2.12 9.41
CA GLY A 31 3.43 2.60 10.09
C GLY A 31 2.14 2.13 9.44
N ASP A 32 1.09 2.88 9.72
CA ASP A 32 -0.27 2.55 9.32
C ASP A 32 -0.61 3.12 7.95
N ALA A 33 -1.42 2.36 7.23
CA ALA A 33 -1.83 2.71 5.89
C ALA A 33 -3.17 2.06 5.53
N SER A 34 -3.77 2.56 4.45
CA SER A 34 -4.97 1.96 3.88
C SER A 34 -4.77 1.66 2.40
N VAL A 35 -5.09 0.43 2.00
CA VAL A 35 -5.24 0.07 0.59
C VAL A 35 -6.65 0.40 0.15
N VAL A 36 -6.79 1.15 -0.92
CA VAL A 36 -8.08 1.56 -1.49
C VAL A 36 -8.20 1.07 -2.92
N MET A 37 -9.31 0.39 -3.21
CA MET A 37 -9.67 -0.07 -4.55
C MET A 37 -11.10 0.35 -4.88
N GLN A 38 -11.32 0.78 -6.11
CA GLN A 38 -12.63 1.13 -6.63
C GLN A 38 -13.06 0.03 -7.59
N VAL A 39 -14.23 -0.58 -7.35
CA VAL A 39 -14.83 -1.63 -8.18
C VAL A 39 -16.30 -1.26 -8.39
N ASP A 40 -16.74 -1.16 -9.63
CA ASP A 40 -18.14 -0.81 -9.98
C ASP A 40 -18.66 0.42 -9.21
N GLN A 41 -17.83 1.47 -9.10
CA GLN A 41 -18.09 2.71 -8.36
C GLN A 41 -18.19 2.57 -6.83
N GLN A 42 -17.89 1.39 -6.27
CA GLN A 42 -17.80 1.17 -4.84
C GLN A 42 -16.36 1.17 -4.36
N GLU A 43 -16.10 1.93 -3.29
CA GLU A 43 -14.82 1.89 -2.61
C GLU A 43 -14.74 0.67 -1.70
N ARG A 44 -13.69 -0.13 -1.88
CA ARG A 44 -13.22 -1.09 -0.89
C ARG A 44 -11.94 -0.58 -0.27
N ARG A 45 -11.88 -0.61 1.05
CA ARG A 45 -10.73 -0.17 1.84
C ARG A 45 -10.30 -1.27 2.79
N TRP A 46 -9.00 -1.47 2.90
CA TRP A 46 -8.37 -2.38 3.85
C TRP A 46 -7.28 -1.65 4.60
N ASP A 47 -7.30 -1.73 5.93
CA ASP A 47 -6.25 -1.17 6.76
C ASP A 47 -5.10 -2.18 6.88
N VAL A 48 -3.89 -1.69 6.64
CA VAL A 48 -2.66 -2.47 6.65
C VAL A 48 -1.59 -1.74 7.44
N ARG A 49 -0.56 -2.48 7.85
CA ARG A 49 0.66 -1.91 8.40
C ARG A 49 1.82 -2.16 7.45
N LEU A 50 2.65 -1.15 7.22
CA LEU A 50 3.99 -1.30 6.65
C LEU A 50 4.96 -1.54 7.80
N PRO A 51 5.44 -2.78 8.04
CA PRO A 51 6.31 -3.07 9.17
C PRO A 51 7.66 -2.35 9.08
N GLU A 52 8.19 -2.23 7.86
CA GLU A 52 9.52 -1.65 7.59
C GLU A 52 9.45 -0.40 6.71
N GLY A 53 8.25 0.00 6.27
CA GLY A 53 8.08 1.04 5.25
C GLY A 53 8.47 0.55 3.85
N SER A 54 8.98 1.46 3.02
CA SER A 54 9.59 1.12 1.73
C SER A 54 10.76 2.03 1.40
N SER A 55 11.66 1.55 0.55
CA SER A 55 12.75 2.35 0.01
C SER A 55 12.56 2.60 -1.48
N ALA A 56 13.09 3.72 -1.98
CA ALA A 56 13.12 4.06 -3.41
C ALA A 56 13.98 3.10 -4.27
N ALA A 57 14.53 2.02 -3.70
CA ALA A 57 15.24 0.96 -4.42
C ALA A 57 14.34 -0.21 -4.83
N SER A 58 13.15 -0.36 -4.22
CA SER A 58 12.26 -1.49 -4.45
C SER A 58 10.82 -1.04 -4.68
N ARG A 59 10.16 -1.68 -5.65
CA ARG A 59 8.70 -1.54 -5.87
C ARG A 59 7.88 -2.43 -4.95
N ARG A 60 8.50 -3.45 -4.35
CA ARG A 60 7.82 -4.41 -3.47
C ARG A 60 7.86 -3.89 -2.05
N VAL A 61 6.70 -3.81 -1.41
CA VAL A 61 6.50 -3.29 -0.07
C VAL A 61 5.79 -4.33 0.77
N ALA A 62 6.36 -4.71 1.90
CA ALA A 62 5.73 -5.66 2.82
C ALA A 62 4.53 -5.01 3.51
N ILE A 63 3.45 -5.78 3.69
CA ILE A 63 2.27 -5.35 4.43
C ILE A 63 1.78 -6.45 5.37
N VAL A 64 1.12 -6.03 6.44
CA VAL A 64 0.36 -6.90 7.34
C VAL A 64 -1.07 -6.38 7.42
N ALA A 65 -2.05 -7.24 7.15
CA ALA A 65 -3.46 -6.88 7.30
C ALA A 65 -3.79 -6.65 8.79
N ARG A 66 -4.56 -5.60 9.09
CA ARG A 66 -5.13 -5.43 10.42
C ARG A 66 -6.42 -6.26 10.51
N GLN A 67 -6.50 -7.12 11.53
CA GLN A 67 -7.72 -7.89 11.86
C GLN A 67 -8.71 -7.03 12.64
#